data_AF-A0A349B7T9-F1
#
_entry.id   AF-A0A349B7T9-F1
#
_cell.length_a   1.000
_cell.length_b   1.000
_cell.length_c   1.000
_cell.angle_alpha   90.00
_cell.angle_beta   90.00
_cell.angle_gamma   90.00
#
_symmetry.space_group_name_H-M   'P 1'
#
loop_
_entity.id
_entity.type
_entity.pdbx_description
1 polymer ?
#
loop_
_entity_poly.entity_id
_entity_poly.type
_entity_poly.pdbx_seq_one_letter_code
_entity_poly.pdbx_strand_id
1 'polypeptide(L)'
;MTEVWTGFQTMTADECRRLLTATDIGRVAISAGALPFVLPVQYTLRDDHLLLRTPGHHEVSDGIDGQVVGFEADTIDLDHGVGWCVSVTGTVRVVPDAVTVEPVHRWFSDGVVLALSTDVIVGHRVAV
;
A
#
# COMPACT_ATOMS: atom_id res chain seq x y z
N MET A 1 -10.34 25.33 8.82
CA MET A 1 -9.48 24.70 9.85
C MET A 1 -8.26 24.17 9.11
N THR A 2 -7.27 25.04 8.87
CA THR A 2 -6.07 24.72 8.09
C THR A 2 -4.88 24.93 9.00
N GLU A 3 -4.59 23.90 9.80
CA GLU A 3 -3.27 23.75 10.35
C GLU A 3 -2.37 23.31 9.19
N VAL A 4 -1.52 24.23 8.74
CA VAL A 4 -0.46 23.90 7.80
C VAL A 4 0.53 23.08 8.62
N TRP A 5 0.52 21.76 8.43
CA TRP A 5 1.54 20.88 8.99
C TRP A 5 2.88 21.28 8.37
N THR A 6 3.59 22.22 9.02
CA THR A 6 4.92 22.68 8.61
C THR A 6 5.87 21.49 8.72
N GLY A 7 6.14 20.84 7.59
CA GLY A 7 6.96 19.62 7.50
C GLY A 7 6.52 18.66 6.40
N PHE A 8 5.28 18.77 5.90
CA PHE A 8 4.75 17.91 4.84
C PHE A 8 4.51 18.69 3.54
N GLN A 9 5.16 18.30 2.44
CA GLN A 9 4.91 18.84 1.11
C GLN A 9 4.18 17.82 0.24
N THR A 10 3.04 18.22 -0.34
CA THR A 10 2.28 17.37 -1.26
C THR A 10 3.08 17.05 -2.52
N MET A 11 2.96 15.80 -2.96
CA MET A 11 3.61 15.28 -4.16
C MET A 11 2.64 15.19 -5.33
N THR A 12 3.17 15.26 -6.55
CA THR A 12 2.40 14.94 -7.76
C THR A 12 2.16 13.43 -7.85
N ALA A 13 1.11 13.02 -8.57
CA ALA A 13 0.81 11.59 -8.76
C ALA A 13 1.97 10.82 -9.42
N ASP A 14 2.71 11.45 -10.36
CA ASP A 14 3.86 10.84 -11.03
C ASP A 14 5.03 10.61 -10.08
N GLU A 15 5.26 11.54 -9.13
CA GLU A 15 6.27 11.34 -8.09
C GLU A 15 5.86 10.21 -7.14
N CYS A 16 4.58 10.13 -6.75
CA CYS A 16 4.06 9.04 -5.93
C CYS A 16 4.27 7.69 -6.64
N ARG A 17 3.89 7.58 -7.91
CA ARG A 17 4.06 6.35 -8.70
C ARG A 17 5.53 5.96 -8.83
N ARG A 18 6.44 6.92 -9.05
CA ARG A 18 7.89 6.63 -9.05
C ARG A 18 8.36 6.06 -7.71
N LEU A 19 7.96 6.65 -6.59
CA LEU A 19 8.36 6.16 -5.26
C LEU A 19 7.77 4.80 -4.93
N LEU A 20 6.55 4.51 -5.37
CA LEU A 20 5.94 3.17 -5.27
C LEU A 20 6.70 2.10 -6.06
N THR A 21 7.58 2.47 -6.99
CA THR A 21 8.49 1.51 -7.66
C THR A 21 9.82 1.31 -6.95
N ALA A 22 10.13 2.13 -5.94
CA ALA A 22 11.40 2.12 -5.21
C ALA A 22 11.37 1.25 -3.93
N THR A 23 10.19 0.82 -3.49
CA THR A 23 10.01 -0.13 -2.38
C THR A 23 9.11 -1.28 -2.82
N ASP A 24 9.20 -2.39 -2.10
CA ASP A 24 8.44 -3.61 -2.35
C ASP A 24 7.61 -4.05 -1.15
N ILE A 25 7.68 -3.34 -0.02
CA ILE A 25 6.88 -3.57 1.18
C ILE A 25 6.04 -2.33 1.49
N GLY A 26 4.76 -2.54 1.74
CA GLY A 26 3.83 -1.53 2.21
C GLY A 26 2.89 -2.10 3.28
N ARG A 27 1.86 -1.34 3.61
CA ARG A 27 0.81 -1.73 4.55
C ARG A 27 -0.54 -1.55 3.91
N VAL A 28 -1.45 -2.49 4.12
CA VAL A 28 -2.85 -2.37 3.69
C VAL A 28 -3.76 -2.30 4.93
N ALA A 29 -4.65 -1.32 4.95
CA ALA A 29 -5.70 -1.15 5.94
C ALA A 29 -7.01 -1.74 5.39
N ILE A 30 -7.49 -2.78 6.07
CA ILE A 30 -8.65 -3.59 5.68
C ILE A 30 -9.69 -3.53 6.81
N SER A 31 -10.97 -3.62 6.47
CA SER A 31 -12.06 -3.64 7.45
C SER A 31 -12.82 -4.97 7.40
N ALA A 32 -12.86 -5.70 8.51
CA ALA A 32 -13.73 -6.87 8.68
C ALA A 32 -14.78 -6.58 9.75
N GLY A 33 -16.07 -6.69 9.41
CA GLY A 33 -17.15 -6.42 10.37
C GLY A 33 -17.10 -5.02 11.00
N ALA A 34 -16.67 -4.01 10.22
CA ALA A 34 -16.42 -2.63 10.65
C ALA A 34 -15.23 -2.43 11.61
N LEU A 35 -14.37 -3.43 11.78
CA LEU A 35 -13.15 -3.33 12.57
C LEU A 35 -11.93 -3.21 11.64
N PRO A 36 -11.24 -2.05 11.61
CA PRO A 36 -10.05 -1.88 10.78
C PRO A 36 -8.84 -2.59 11.40
N PHE A 37 -8.03 -3.22 10.55
CA PHE A 37 -6.72 -3.75 10.90
C PHE A 37 -5.74 -3.52 9.75
N VAL A 38 -4.44 -3.46 10.09
CA VAL A 38 -3.37 -3.13 9.15
C VAL A 38 -2.41 -4.30 9.05
N LEU A 39 -2.08 -4.71 7.83
CA LEU A 39 -1.16 -5.82 7.55
C LEU A 39 -0.03 -5.38 6.64
N PRO A 40 1.21 -5.85 6.88
CA PRO A 40 2.28 -5.68 5.91
C PRO A 40 1.97 -6.50 4.66
N VAL A 41 2.27 -5.96 3.48
CA VAL A 41 2.13 -6.65 2.20
C VAL A 41 3.38 -6.44 1.37
N GLN A 42 3.76 -7.46 0.61
CA GLN A 42 4.67 -7.24 -0.50
C GLN A 42 3.88 -6.72 -1.68
N TYR A 43 4.43 -5.77 -2.44
CA TYR A 43 3.68 -5.18 -3.53
C TYR A 43 4.53 -4.86 -4.77
N THR A 44 3.84 -4.67 -5.89
CA THR A 44 4.40 -4.05 -7.08
C THR A 44 3.33 -3.23 -7.80
N LEU A 45 3.74 -2.13 -8.42
CA LEU A 45 2.87 -1.33 -9.28
C LEU A 45 2.88 -1.92 -10.71
N ARG A 46 1.69 -2.16 -11.26
CA ARG A 46 1.45 -2.59 -12.64
C ARG A 46 0.28 -1.79 -13.20
N ASP A 47 0.55 -1.02 -14.25
CA ASP A 47 -0.41 -0.08 -14.83
C ASP A 47 -1.02 0.84 -13.75
N ASP A 48 -2.34 0.79 -13.57
CA ASP A 48 -3.10 1.52 -12.54
C ASP A 48 -3.53 0.64 -11.35
N HIS A 49 -2.78 -0.43 -11.08
CA HIS A 49 -3.04 -1.32 -9.96
C HIS A 49 -1.79 -1.59 -9.13
N LEU A 50 -1.98 -1.65 -7.81
CA LEU A 50 -1.02 -2.27 -6.91
C LEU A 50 -1.40 -3.75 -6.78
N LEU A 51 -0.47 -4.63 -7.14
CA LEU A 51 -0.59 -6.05 -6.82
C LEU A 51 0.01 -6.26 -5.43
N LEU A 52 -0.80 -6.69 -4.47
CA LEU A 52 -0.42 -6.88 -3.08
C LEU A 52 -0.44 -8.38 -2.75
N ARG A 53 0.68 -8.92 -2.29
CA ARG A 53 0.74 -10.27 -1.74
C ARG A 53 0.68 -10.17 -0.21
N THR A 54 -0.37 -10.78 0.35
CA THR A 54 -0.56 -10.81 1.81
C THR A 54 0.45 -11.73 2.49
N PRO A 55 0.65 -11.64 3.81
CA PRO A 55 1.33 -12.69 4.55
C PRO A 55 0.51 -13.98 4.51
N GLY A 56 1.17 -15.14 4.64
CA GLY A 56 0.48 -16.43 4.75
C GLY A 56 -0.35 -16.56 6.04
N HIS A 57 -1.39 -17.41 6.02
CA HIS A 57 -2.23 -17.80 7.17
C HIS A 57 -3.28 -16.80 7.69
N HIS A 58 -3.65 -15.78 6.92
CA HIS A 58 -4.70 -14.86 7.34
C HIS A 58 -6.03 -15.12 6.62
N GLU A 59 -7.15 -15.13 7.35
CA GLU A 59 -8.55 -15.14 6.84
C GLU A 59 -8.91 -13.88 6.03
N VAL A 60 -7.91 -13.12 5.57
CA VAL A 60 -8.03 -11.82 4.91
C VAL A 60 -8.74 -11.93 3.57
N SER A 61 -8.69 -13.09 2.91
CA SER A 61 -9.41 -13.32 1.65
C SER A 61 -10.94 -13.30 1.83
N ASP A 62 -11.42 -13.63 3.04
CA ASP A 62 -12.84 -13.87 3.24
C ASP A 62 -13.60 -12.55 3.37
N GLY A 63 -14.33 -12.21 2.31
CA GLY A 63 -15.18 -11.03 2.26
C GLY A 63 -14.47 -9.72 1.91
N ILE A 64 -13.17 -9.75 1.56
CA ILE A 64 -12.45 -8.55 1.13
C ILE A 64 -12.68 -8.20 -0.35
N ASP A 65 -13.09 -9.15 -1.19
CA ASP A 65 -13.29 -8.89 -2.61
C ASP A 65 -14.33 -7.78 -2.85
N GLY A 66 -13.92 -6.75 -3.58
CA GLY A 66 -14.73 -5.58 -3.88
C GLY A 66 -14.80 -4.53 -2.77
N GLN A 67 -14.06 -4.69 -1.66
CA GLN A 67 -13.98 -3.66 -0.63
C GLN A 67 -13.07 -2.50 -1.02
N VAL A 68 -13.38 -1.32 -0.49
CA VAL A 68 -12.47 -0.16 -0.52
C VAL A 68 -11.46 -0.30 0.62
N VAL A 69 -10.18 -0.23 0.27
CA VAL A 69 -9.07 -0.35 1.22
C VAL A 69 -8.12 0.82 1.08
N GLY A 70 -7.39 1.11 2.16
CA GLY A 70 -6.25 2.01 2.14
C GLY A 70 -4.94 1.24 2.05
N PHE A 71 -3.96 1.76 1.35
CA PHE A 71 -2.60 1.24 1.28
C PHE A 71 -1.62 2.37 1.57
N GLU A 72 -0.48 2.05 2.20
CA GLU A 72 0.61 2.97 2.43
C GLU A 72 1.96 2.31 2.10
N ALA A 73 2.84 3.06 1.43
CA ALA A 73 4.27 2.80 1.39
C ALA A 73 5.02 4.06 1.76
N ASP A 74 6.16 3.91 2.43
CA ASP A 74 6.95 5.01 2.96
C ASP A 74 8.43 4.66 3.08
N THR A 75 9.24 5.70 3.23
CA THR A 75 10.59 5.59 3.74
C THR A 75 10.87 6.85 4.54
N ILE A 76 11.14 6.69 5.82
CA ILE A 76 11.41 7.78 6.75
C ILE A 76 12.80 7.58 7.34
N ASP A 77 13.68 8.56 7.12
CA ASP A 77 14.98 8.68 7.75
C ASP A 77 14.84 9.59 8.97
N LEU A 78 14.75 8.98 10.15
CA LEU A 78 14.57 9.69 11.42
C LEU A 78 15.84 10.43 11.85
N ASP A 79 17.02 9.99 11.42
CA ASP A 79 18.29 10.61 11.81
C ASP A 79 18.49 11.94 11.07
N HIS A 80 18.04 12.01 9.81
CA HIS A 80 18.14 13.21 8.97
C HIS A 80 16.82 14.02 8.91
N GLY A 81 15.74 13.54 9.51
CA GLY A 81 14.45 14.25 9.53
C GLY A 81 13.79 14.36 8.15
N VAL A 82 14.10 13.44 7.24
CA VAL A 82 13.59 13.46 5.85
C VAL A 82 12.89 12.16 5.51
N GLY A 83 11.93 12.23 4.59
CA GLY A 83 11.27 11.02 4.13
C GLY A 83 10.14 11.29 3.16
N TRP A 84 9.38 10.23 2.87
CA TRP A 84 8.17 10.31 2.09
C TRP A 84 7.19 9.24 2.52
N CYS A 85 5.91 9.50 2.29
CA CYS A 85 4.85 8.51 2.32
C CYS A 85 3.94 8.68 1.10
N VAL A 86 3.42 7.57 0.59
CA VAL A 86 2.39 7.51 -0.44
C VAL A 86 1.25 6.65 0.07
N SER A 87 0.07 7.23 0.08
CA SER A 87 -1.18 6.53 0.38
C SER A 87 -1.98 6.32 -0.90
N VAL A 88 -2.55 5.12 -1.02
CA VAL A 88 -3.45 4.76 -2.12
C VAL A 88 -4.77 4.30 -1.53
N THR A 89 -5.87 4.81 -2.06
CA THR A 89 -7.21 4.31 -1.76
C THR A 89 -7.84 3.81 -3.05
N GLY A 90 -8.43 2.63 -2.98
CA GLY A 90 -9.17 2.08 -4.11
C GLY A 90 -9.88 0.78 -3.76
N THR A 91 -10.42 0.13 -4.77
CA THR A 91 -11.15 -1.12 -4.64
C THR A 91 -10.23 -2.30 -4.84
N VAL A 92 -10.32 -3.30 -3.96
CA VAL A 92 -9.51 -4.51 -4.06
C VAL A 92 -10.25 -5.65 -4.74
N ARG A 93 -9.54 -6.46 -5.52
CA ARG A 93 -10.01 -7.72 -6.08
C ARG A 93 -9.06 -8.85 -5.74
N VAL A 94 -9.59 -10.01 -5.38
CA VAL A 94 -8.77 -11.22 -5.25
C VAL A 94 -8.46 -11.74 -6.65
N VAL A 95 -7.18 -11.90 -6.98
CA VAL A 95 -6.75 -12.37 -8.30
C VAL A 95 -6.11 -13.76 -8.21
N PRO A 96 -6.19 -14.57 -9.28
CA PRO A 96 -5.55 -15.89 -9.30
C PRO A 96 -4.03 -15.79 -9.13
N ASP A 97 -3.42 -16.81 -8.51
CA ASP A 97 -1.97 -16.88 -8.26
C ASP A 97 -1.08 -16.76 -9.51
N ALA A 98 -1.64 -17.01 -10.70
CA ALA A 98 -0.96 -16.79 -11.97
C ALA A 98 -0.60 -15.31 -12.23
N VAL A 99 -1.23 -14.37 -11.51
CA VAL A 99 -0.83 -12.96 -11.48
C VAL A 99 0.21 -12.80 -10.37
N THR A 100 1.49 -12.92 -10.73
CA THR A 100 2.56 -13.12 -9.77
C THR A 100 3.17 -11.81 -9.24
N VAL A 101 3.15 -11.67 -7.92
CA VAL A 101 4.18 -10.94 -7.17
C VAL A 101 5.07 -12.01 -6.55
N GLU A 102 6.24 -12.25 -7.13
CA GLU A 102 7.16 -13.29 -6.65
C GLU A 102 7.59 -12.97 -5.21
N PRO A 103 7.37 -13.87 -4.24
CA PRO A 103 7.68 -13.58 -2.84
C PRO A 103 9.19 -13.43 -2.66
N VAL A 104 9.62 -12.24 -2.25
CA VAL A 104 11.03 -11.94 -1.93
C VAL A 104 11.34 -12.34 -0.48
N HIS A 105 10.33 -12.36 0.39
CA HIS A 105 10.44 -12.76 1.79
C HIS A 105 9.53 -13.92 2.18
N ARG A 106 10.02 -14.80 3.07
CA ARG A 106 9.32 -16.01 3.54
C ARG A 106 7.97 -15.75 4.22
N TRP A 107 7.67 -14.52 4.63
CA TRP A 107 6.38 -14.18 5.23
C TRP A 107 5.23 -14.23 4.22
N PHE A 108 5.55 -14.08 2.93
CA PHE A 108 4.60 -13.95 1.83
C PHE A 108 4.48 -15.21 0.97
N SER A 109 5.16 -16.31 1.32
CA SER A 109 5.22 -17.53 0.48
C SER A 109 3.85 -18.08 0.11
N ASP A 110 2.92 -18.06 1.05
CA ASP A 110 1.60 -18.69 0.92
C ASP A 110 0.45 -17.67 1.01
N GLY A 111 0.75 -16.40 0.72
CA GLY A 111 -0.23 -15.32 0.68
C GLY A 111 -1.09 -15.33 -0.58
N VAL A 112 -2.27 -14.72 -0.48
CA VAL A 112 -3.12 -14.44 -1.65
C VAL A 112 -2.65 -13.16 -2.34
N VAL A 113 -2.90 -13.06 -3.65
CA VAL A 113 -2.64 -11.84 -4.41
C VAL A 113 -3.93 -11.04 -4.55
N LEU A 114 -3.83 -9.76 -4.21
CA LEU A 114 -4.88 -8.76 -4.29
C LEU A 114 -4.50 -7.73 -5.35
N ALA A 115 -5.42 -7.37 -6.23
CA ALA A 115 -5.27 -6.22 -7.12
C ALA A 115 -6.03 -5.03 -6.53
N LEU A 116 -5.33 -4.00 -6.11
CA LEU A 116 -5.89 -2.75 -5.61
C LEU A 116 -5.85 -1.70 -6.73
N SER A 117 -7.00 -1.16 -7.12
CA SER A 117 -7.04 -0.01 -8.04
C SER A 117 -6.42 1.23 -7.39
N THR A 118 -5.78 2.07 -8.20
CA THR A 118 -5.18 3.33 -7.72
C THR A 118 -6.13 4.51 -7.91
N ASP A 119 -7.34 4.43 -7.37
CA ASP A 119 -8.41 5.43 -7.60
C ASP A 119 -8.04 6.81 -7.04
N VAL A 120 -7.40 6.82 -5.87
CA VAL A 120 -6.85 8.01 -5.23
C VAL A 120 -5.41 7.73 -4.83
N ILE A 121 -4.47 8.56 -5.28
CA ILE A 121 -3.06 8.51 -4.86
C ILE A 121 -2.71 9.86 -4.24
N VAL A 122 -2.26 9.85 -3.00
CA VAL A 122 -1.80 11.04 -2.26
C VAL A 122 -0.40 10.74 -1.75
N GLY A 123 0.51 11.69 -1.89
CA GLY A 123 1.85 11.54 -1.33
C GLY A 123 2.31 12.81 -0.65
N HIS A 124 3.17 12.62 0.34
CA HIS A 124 3.80 13.71 1.07
C HIS A 124 5.30 13.44 1.21
N ARG A 125 6.11 14.47 0.97
CA ARG A 125 7.49 14.51 1.43
C ARG A 125 7.54 15.09 2.82
N VAL A 126 8.36 14.49 3.67
CA VAL A 126 8.66 14.96 5.01
C VAL A 126 10.05 15.58 5.01
N ALA A 127 10.16 16.80 5.54
CA ALA A 127 11.42 17.45 5.84
C ALA A 127 11.19 18.39 7.03
N VAL A 128 11.78 18.06 8.17
CA VAL A 128 11.65 18.80 9.44
C VAL A 128 12.96 19.40 9.92
#